data_AF-F7XJT2-F1
#
_entry.id   AF-F7XJT2-F1
#
_cell.length_a   1.000
_cell.length_b   1.000
_cell.length_c   1.000
_cell.angle_alpha   90.00
_cell.angle_beta   90.00
_cell.angle_gamma   90.00
#
_symmetry.space_group_name_H-M   'P 1'
#
loop_
_entity.id
_entity.type
_entity.pdbx_description
1 polymer ?
#
loop_
_entity_poly.entity_id
_entity_poly.type
_entity_poly.pdbx_seq_one_letter_code
_entity_poly.pdbx_strand_id
1 'polypeptide(L)'
;MRYAICFTPPMGDPLSAAAASWLGRSVYSGEAVELPSIAGLAVSEMAFYTAVPRRFGFHAMIMAPFRLRPDMDEAQLLKAMMLFTSGETPFQIERLEVARLSQCCGLMPEVPSQSMHLLAARVLQALDRFRAPLSEDDIERADPDRLTAPQFTNLHRWGDPHVMDEYRFHMPLTGPLNVDVGRRVEAPLRGLFEPLLTEPLLIGSLALFIEHEPGAPMRVHSQHPLGKISARPRAKAGLSVGQRPGTDTLATPPVAVTASLPGRP
;
A
#
# COMPACT_ATOMS: atom_id res chain seq x y z
N MET A 1 1.49 -13.19 -18.73
CA MET A 1 1.75 -12.92 -17.31
C MET A 1 2.88 -11.90 -17.14
N ARG A 2 2.69 -10.89 -16.30
CA ARG A 2 3.70 -9.90 -15.88
C ARG A 2 3.69 -9.73 -14.37
N TYR A 3 4.81 -9.31 -13.82
CA TYR A 3 5.02 -9.02 -12.41
C TYR A 3 5.41 -7.57 -12.22
N ALA A 4 5.06 -6.96 -11.10
CA ALA A 4 5.60 -5.66 -10.70
C ALA A 4 5.99 -5.70 -9.23
N ILE A 5 6.98 -4.90 -8.84
CA ILE A 5 7.33 -4.74 -7.43
C ILE A 5 6.87 -3.35 -7.01
N CYS A 6 6.04 -3.31 -5.97
CA CYS A 6 5.40 -2.10 -5.52
C CYS A 6 5.43 -2.02 -4.00
N PHE A 7 5.27 -0.82 -3.47
CA PHE A 7 4.73 -0.64 -2.13
C PHE A 7 3.21 -0.52 -2.20
N THR A 8 2.50 -1.13 -1.26
CA THR A 8 1.08 -0.87 -1.00
C THR A 8 0.83 -1.11 0.49
N PRO A 9 0.03 -0.28 1.18
CA PRO A 9 -0.26 -0.49 2.59
C PRO A 9 -0.97 -1.83 2.81
N PRO A 10 -0.82 -2.47 3.98
CA PRO A 10 -1.47 -3.75 4.28
C PRO A 10 -2.99 -3.74 4.03
N MET A 11 -3.58 -4.91 3.77
CA MET A 11 -5.02 -5.02 3.50
C MET A 11 -5.90 -4.46 4.64
N GLY A 12 -5.44 -4.57 5.88
CA GLY A 12 -6.14 -4.03 7.06
C GLY A 12 -5.87 -2.55 7.35
N ASP A 13 -5.09 -1.87 6.52
CA ASP A 13 -4.78 -0.45 6.69
C ASP A 13 -5.98 0.43 6.27
N PRO A 14 -6.35 1.46 7.05
CA PRO A 14 -7.42 2.39 6.67
C PRO A 14 -7.22 3.03 5.29
N LEU A 15 -5.97 3.29 4.90
CA LEU A 15 -5.64 3.88 3.61
C LEU A 15 -5.94 2.91 2.45
N SER A 16 -5.71 1.61 2.65
CA SER A 16 -6.09 0.55 1.69
C SER A 16 -7.59 0.48 1.50
N ALA A 17 -8.37 0.58 2.58
CA ALA A 17 -9.82 0.56 2.51
C ALA A 17 -10.38 1.80 1.78
N ALA A 18 -9.89 2.99 2.12
CA ALA A 18 -10.28 4.24 1.47
C ALA A 18 -9.93 4.24 -0.03
N ALA A 19 -8.72 3.77 -0.37
CA ALA A 19 -8.31 3.65 -1.76
C ALA A 19 -9.11 2.61 -2.54
N ALA A 20 -9.44 1.46 -1.93
CA ALA A 20 -10.27 0.45 -2.58
C ALA A 20 -11.68 0.98 -2.88
N SER A 21 -12.28 1.73 -1.96
CA SER A 21 -13.57 2.40 -2.17
C SER A 21 -13.48 3.48 -3.25
N TRP A 22 -12.47 4.36 -3.20
CA TRP A 22 -12.27 5.40 -4.22
C TRP A 22 -12.04 4.81 -5.62
N LEU A 23 -11.18 3.80 -5.73
CA LEU A 23 -10.86 3.15 -7.00
C LEU A 23 -11.95 2.17 -7.45
N GLY A 24 -12.91 1.82 -6.59
CA GLY A 24 -13.96 0.85 -6.89
C GLY A 24 -13.47 -0.60 -7.06
N ARG A 25 -12.28 -0.93 -6.55
CA ARG A 25 -11.74 -2.31 -6.56
C ARG A 25 -10.67 -2.49 -5.48
N SER A 26 -10.71 -3.64 -4.81
CA SER A 26 -9.62 -4.07 -3.93
C SER A 26 -8.42 -4.57 -4.73
N VAL A 27 -7.23 -4.06 -4.44
CA VAL A 27 -5.97 -4.57 -5.03
C VAL A 27 -5.60 -5.95 -4.50
N TYR A 28 -6.15 -6.37 -3.36
CA TYR A 28 -5.89 -7.68 -2.75
C TYR A 28 -6.80 -8.77 -3.30
N SER A 29 -8.12 -8.59 -3.20
CA SER A 29 -9.09 -9.60 -3.68
C SER A 29 -9.36 -9.51 -5.18
N GLY A 30 -9.14 -8.33 -5.79
CA GLY A 30 -9.55 -8.06 -7.16
C GLY A 30 -11.06 -7.79 -7.31
N GLU A 31 -11.83 -7.85 -6.23
CA GLU A 31 -13.28 -7.65 -6.26
C GLU A 31 -13.64 -6.17 -6.37
N ALA A 32 -14.78 -5.91 -7.02
CA ALA A 32 -15.36 -4.59 -7.08
C ALA A 32 -15.75 -4.10 -5.67
N VAL A 33 -15.55 -2.81 -5.44
CA VAL A 33 -15.95 -2.14 -4.19
C VAL A 33 -16.90 -1.02 -4.56
N GLU A 34 -17.91 -0.78 -3.73
CA GLU A 34 -18.85 0.30 -3.94
C GLU A 34 -18.14 1.66 -3.88
N LEU A 35 -18.38 2.46 -4.92
CA LEU A 35 -17.83 3.81 -5.02
C LEU A 35 -18.54 4.73 -4.01
N PRO A 36 -17.82 5.65 -3.34
CA PRO A 36 -18.43 6.55 -2.39
C PRO A 36 -19.35 7.56 -3.11
N SER A 37 -20.46 7.91 -2.46
CA SER A 37 -21.28 9.04 -2.90
C SER A 37 -20.62 10.35 -2.50
N ILE A 38 -20.12 11.10 -3.49
CA ILE A 38 -19.42 12.36 -3.30
C ILE A 38 -20.22 13.50 -3.94
N ALA A 39 -20.57 14.50 -3.13
CA ALA A 39 -21.26 15.68 -3.63
C ALA A 39 -20.46 16.37 -4.74
N GLY A 40 -21.10 16.61 -5.90
CA GLY A 40 -20.48 17.30 -7.03
C GLY A 40 -19.61 16.43 -7.96
N LEU A 41 -19.51 15.11 -7.71
CA LEU A 41 -18.81 14.17 -8.58
C LEU A 41 -19.68 12.94 -8.86
N ALA A 42 -20.11 12.77 -10.12
CA ALA A 42 -20.94 11.63 -10.47
C ALA A 42 -20.12 10.32 -10.48
N VAL A 43 -20.79 9.20 -10.20
CA VAL A 43 -20.16 7.86 -10.17
C VAL A 43 -19.48 7.52 -11.50
N SER A 44 -20.08 7.90 -12.63
CA SER A 44 -19.50 7.69 -13.97
C SER A 44 -18.22 8.48 -14.20
N GLU A 45 -18.14 9.71 -13.68
CA GLU A 45 -16.95 10.55 -13.75
C GLU A 45 -15.84 9.97 -12.89
N MET A 46 -16.16 9.54 -11.67
CA MET A 46 -15.20 8.85 -10.80
C MET A 46 -14.69 7.57 -11.45
N ALA A 47 -15.56 6.77 -12.07
CA ALA A 47 -15.15 5.57 -12.79
C ALA A 47 -14.22 5.87 -13.97
N PHE A 48 -14.49 6.95 -14.71
CA PHE A 48 -13.65 7.41 -15.81
C PHE A 48 -12.27 7.84 -15.31
N TYR A 49 -12.21 8.75 -14.34
CA TYR A 49 -10.94 9.28 -13.82
C TYR A 49 -10.13 8.25 -13.04
N THR A 50 -10.76 7.21 -12.49
CA THR A 50 -10.06 6.14 -11.77
C THR A 50 -9.71 4.95 -12.65
N ALA A 51 -10.10 4.90 -13.94
CA ALA A 51 -9.92 3.70 -14.78
C ALA A 51 -8.48 3.16 -14.81
N VAL A 52 -7.49 4.05 -15.00
CA VAL A 52 -6.06 3.69 -15.03
C VAL A 52 -5.56 3.21 -13.66
N PRO A 53 -5.59 4.01 -12.58
CA PRO A 53 -5.11 3.56 -11.26
C PRO A 53 -5.95 2.41 -10.71
N ARG A 54 -7.24 2.31 -11.07
CA ARG A 54 -8.05 1.12 -10.82
C ARG A 54 -7.30 -0.06 -11.43
N ARG A 55 -7.09 -0.17 -12.74
CA ARG A 55 -6.43 -1.35 -13.34
C ARG A 55 -5.17 -1.81 -12.59
N PHE A 56 -4.30 -0.91 -12.17
CA PHE A 56 -3.08 -1.26 -11.42
C PHE A 56 -3.31 -1.54 -9.92
N GLY A 57 -4.36 -0.97 -9.33
CA GLY A 57 -4.65 -1.00 -7.90
C GLY A 57 -3.93 0.12 -7.14
N PHE A 58 -4.21 0.25 -5.84
CA PHE A 58 -3.57 1.26 -5.01
C PHE A 58 -2.13 0.85 -4.65
N HIS A 59 -1.14 1.58 -5.15
CA HIS A 59 0.27 1.24 -5.02
C HIS A 59 1.19 2.45 -5.25
N ALA A 60 2.43 2.35 -4.79
CA ALA A 60 3.58 3.09 -5.32
C ALA A 60 4.48 2.11 -6.07
N MET A 61 4.74 2.37 -7.35
CA MET A 61 5.57 1.53 -8.20
C MET A 61 7.04 1.66 -7.80
N ILE A 62 7.78 0.54 -7.74
CA ILE A 62 9.22 0.52 -7.49
C ILE A 62 9.97 -0.10 -8.67
N MET A 63 9.44 -1.21 -9.19
CA MET A 63 9.90 -1.84 -10.43
C MET A 63 8.69 -2.05 -11.34
N ALA A 64 8.73 -1.44 -12.51
CA ALA A 64 7.65 -1.47 -13.50
C ALA A 64 7.29 -2.90 -13.94
N PRO A 65 6.07 -3.12 -14.47
CA PRO A 65 5.64 -4.44 -14.92
C PRO A 65 6.63 -5.10 -15.89
N PHE A 66 7.11 -6.29 -15.54
CA PHE A 66 8.07 -7.06 -16.32
C PHE A 66 7.61 -8.49 -16.55
N ARG A 67 8.14 -9.11 -17.62
CA ARG A 67 8.08 -10.56 -17.81
C ARG A 67 9.31 -11.19 -17.18
N LEU A 68 9.18 -12.41 -16.67
CA LEU A 68 10.34 -13.19 -16.28
C LEU A 68 11.16 -13.60 -17.50
N ARG A 69 12.48 -13.66 -17.35
CA ARG A 69 13.35 -14.29 -18.36
C ARG A 69 12.99 -15.77 -18.55
N PRO A 70 13.25 -16.37 -19.73
CA PRO A 70 12.92 -17.77 -19.98
C PRO A 70 13.61 -18.78 -19.04
N ASP A 71 14.76 -18.40 -18.48
CA ASP A 71 15.57 -19.21 -17.56
C ASP A 71 15.22 -18.97 -16.09
N MET A 72 14.19 -18.17 -15.80
CA MET A 72 13.77 -17.85 -14.44
C MET A 72 12.28 -18.13 -14.20
N ASP A 73 11.95 -18.57 -12.99
CA ASP A 73 10.59 -18.86 -12.56
C ASP A 73 10.13 -17.98 -11.38
N GLU A 74 8.82 -18.05 -11.10
CA GLU A 74 8.19 -17.29 -10.03
C GLU A 74 8.73 -17.67 -8.64
N ALA A 75 9.03 -18.95 -8.41
CA ALA A 75 9.53 -19.42 -7.12
C ALA A 75 10.92 -18.83 -6.80
N GLN A 76 11.78 -18.71 -7.81
CA GLN A 76 13.07 -18.03 -7.70
C GLN A 76 12.90 -16.54 -7.41
N LEU A 77 11.95 -15.86 -8.07
CA LEU A 77 11.64 -14.46 -7.79
C LEU A 77 11.16 -14.26 -6.35
N LEU A 78 10.19 -15.06 -5.90
CA LEU A 78 9.65 -15.01 -4.53
C LEU A 78 10.74 -15.25 -3.48
N LYS A 79 11.61 -16.23 -3.71
CA LYS A 79 12.75 -16.52 -2.82
C LYS A 79 13.73 -15.35 -2.78
N ALA A 80 14.04 -14.74 -3.91
CA ALA A 80 14.92 -13.58 -3.98
C ALA A 80 14.31 -12.35 -3.30
N MET A 81 13.01 -12.09 -3.47
CA MET A 81 12.30 -11.02 -2.78
C MET A 81 12.30 -11.23 -1.27
N MET A 82 12.01 -12.44 -0.80
CA MET A 82 12.06 -12.76 0.63
C MET A 82 13.46 -12.56 1.22
N LEU A 83 14.51 -13.02 0.53
CA LEU A 83 15.89 -12.82 0.96
C LEU A 83 16.27 -11.34 1.01
N PHE A 84 15.94 -10.60 -0.05
CA PHE A 84 16.20 -9.16 -0.16
C PHE A 84 15.53 -8.41 1.00
N THR A 85 14.21 -8.54 1.12
CA THR A 85 13.41 -7.82 2.12
C THR A 85 13.81 -8.17 3.57
N SER A 86 14.25 -9.40 3.84
CA SER A 86 14.75 -9.80 5.17
C SER A 86 16.02 -9.06 5.60
N GLY A 87 16.80 -8.54 4.65
CA GLY A 87 18.01 -7.75 4.89
C GLY A 87 17.78 -6.24 4.98
N GLU A 88 16.56 -5.77 4.66
CA GLU A 88 16.19 -4.37 4.69
C GLU A 88 15.68 -3.95 6.08
N THR A 89 15.71 -2.66 6.39
CA THR A 89 15.16 -2.13 7.65
C THR A 89 13.88 -1.35 7.37
N PRO A 90 12.75 -1.65 8.05
CA PRO A 90 11.55 -0.83 7.97
C PRO A 90 11.83 0.63 8.33
N PHE A 91 11.15 1.56 7.66
CA PHE A 91 11.24 2.99 7.95
C PHE A 91 9.88 3.66 7.73
N GLN A 92 9.78 4.94 8.11
CA GLN A 92 8.56 5.71 7.95
C GLN A 92 8.78 6.87 6.96
N ILE A 93 7.70 7.26 6.29
CA ILE A 93 7.58 8.53 5.59
C ILE A 93 6.73 9.42 6.47
N GLU A 94 7.31 10.50 6.99
CA GLU A 94 6.73 11.32 8.07
C GLU A 94 5.34 11.86 7.75
N ARG A 95 5.15 12.42 6.56
CA ARG A 95 3.87 13.00 6.13
C ARG A 95 3.64 12.74 4.66
N LEU A 96 2.42 12.30 4.35
CA LEU A 96 1.88 12.28 3.00
C LEU A 96 0.87 13.40 2.84
N GLU A 97 0.73 13.87 1.61
CA GLU A 97 -0.31 14.81 1.22
C GLU A 97 -1.02 14.33 -0.05
N VAL A 98 -2.24 14.81 -0.25
CA VAL A 98 -2.89 14.75 -1.55
C VAL A 98 -2.26 15.84 -2.42
N ALA A 99 -1.65 15.42 -3.52
CA ALA A 99 -0.97 16.34 -4.44
C ALA A 99 -1.31 16.06 -5.90
N ARG A 100 -1.07 17.09 -6.72
CA ARG A 100 -1.11 16.97 -8.17
C ARG A 100 0.24 16.48 -8.68
N LEU A 101 0.24 15.27 -9.20
CA LEU A 101 1.28 14.68 -10.03
C LEU A 101 1.11 15.22 -11.46
N SER A 102 2.17 15.24 -12.28
CA SER A 102 2.21 15.90 -13.61
C SER A 102 0.87 15.95 -14.37
N GLN A 103 0.19 14.81 -14.52
CA GLN A 103 -1.11 14.72 -15.18
C GLN A 103 -2.23 14.19 -14.29
N CYS A 104 -2.00 13.82 -13.03
CA CYS A 104 -3.02 13.18 -12.19
C CYS A 104 -2.94 13.63 -10.73
N CYS A 105 -3.91 13.24 -9.90
CA CYS A 105 -3.87 13.40 -8.45
C CYS A 105 -3.56 12.07 -7.76
N GLY A 106 -2.80 12.14 -6.67
CA GLY A 106 -2.42 10.99 -5.86
C GLY A 106 -1.87 11.40 -4.50
N LEU A 107 -1.29 10.42 -3.79
CA LEU A 107 -0.60 10.67 -2.53
C LEU A 107 0.91 10.76 -2.79
N MET A 108 1.58 11.71 -2.14
CA MET A 108 3.04 11.80 -2.17
C MET A 108 3.59 12.33 -0.85
N PRO A 109 4.89 12.15 -0.57
CA PRO A 109 5.51 12.70 0.62
C PRO A 109 5.59 14.23 0.52
N GLU A 110 5.27 14.94 1.60
CA GLU A 110 5.48 16.40 1.67
C GLU A 110 6.98 16.76 1.49
N VAL A 111 7.86 15.88 1.99
CA VAL A 111 9.31 15.97 1.83
C VAL A 111 9.81 14.69 1.16
N PRO A 112 10.62 14.78 0.08
CA PRO A 112 11.19 13.61 -0.58
C PRO A 112 11.89 12.66 0.41
N SER A 113 11.51 11.38 0.39
CA SER A 113 12.09 10.37 1.28
C SER A 113 13.34 9.75 0.67
N GLN A 114 14.51 10.11 1.20
CA GLN A 114 15.80 9.53 0.78
C GLN A 114 15.83 8.01 1.01
N SER A 115 15.28 7.54 2.14
CA SER A 115 15.20 6.11 2.47
C SER A 115 14.42 5.33 1.42
N MET A 116 13.28 5.87 0.96
CA MET A 116 12.46 5.26 -0.10
C MET A 116 13.16 5.28 -1.46
N HIS A 117 13.83 6.38 -1.81
CA HIS A 117 14.64 6.44 -3.02
C HIS A 117 15.77 5.39 -3.03
N LEU A 118 16.51 5.27 -1.91
CA LEU A 118 17.58 4.28 -1.78
C LEU A 118 17.05 2.84 -1.79
N LEU A 119 15.89 2.58 -1.17
CA LEU A 119 15.25 1.27 -1.23
C LEU A 119 14.88 0.90 -2.67
N ALA A 120 14.28 1.83 -3.42
CA ALA A 120 13.89 1.60 -4.81
C ALA A 120 15.10 1.25 -5.71
N ALA A 121 16.20 1.99 -5.55
CA ALA A 121 17.45 1.69 -6.26
C ALA A 121 18.00 0.30 -5.92
N ARG A 122 18.00 -0.09 -4.64
CA ARG A 122 18.44 -1.44 -4.21
C ARG A 122 17.56 -2.55 -4.74
N VAL A 123 16.24 -2.35 -4.78
CA VAL A 123 15.29 -3.31 -5.38
C VAL A 123 15.66 -3.58 -6.83
N LEU A 124 15.87 -2.54 -7.63
CA LEU A 124 16.24 -2.68 -9.04
C LEU A 124 17.60 -3.39 -9.20
N GLN A 125 18.62 -2.94 -8.46
CA GLN A 125 19.95 -3.56 -8.51
C GLN A 125 19.91 -5.05 -8.14
N ALA A 126 19.07 -5.44 -7.18
CA ALA A 126 18.97 -6.82 -6.74
C ALA A 126 18.10 -7.68 -7.67
N LEU A 127 16.99 -7.14 -8.19
CA LEU A 127 15.92 -7.95 -8.79
C LEU A 127 15.76 -7.76 -10.31
N ASP A 128 16.44 -6.77 -10.92
CA ASP A 128 16.39 -6.58 -12.38
C ASP A 128 16.88 -7.80 -13.17
N ARG A 129 17.73 -8.64 -12.58
CA ARG A 129 18.16 -9.92 -13.18
C ARG A 129 16.99 -10.84 -13.57
N PHE A 130 15.81 -10.68 -12.97
CA PHE A 130 14.61 -11.47 -13.28
C PHE A 130 13.84 -10.97 -14.50
N ARG A 131 14.01 -9.70 -14.86
CA ARG A 131 13.28 -9.08 -15.96
C ARG A 131 13.83 -9.57 -17.30
N ALA A 132 12.92 -10.03 -18.16
CA ALA A 132 13.20 -10.24 -19.57
C ALA A 132 13.49 -8.89 -20.25
N PRO A 133 14.36 -8.87 -21.29
CA PRO A 133 14.57 -7.67 -22.10
C PRO A 133 13.25 -7.06 -22.58
N LEU A 134 13.22 -5.73 -22.71
CA LEU A 134 12.07 -5.02 -23.28
C LEU A 134 11.82 -5.51 -24.71
N SER A 135 10.55 -5.62 -25.09
CA SER A 135 10.19 -5.75 -26.50
C SER A 135 10.15 -4.40 -27.19
N GLU A 136 10.14 -4.39 -28.53
CA GLU A 136 10.00 -3.16 -29.33
C GLU A 136 8.72 -2.40 -28.92
N ASP A 137 7.60 -3.10 -28.76
CA ASP A 137 6.35 -2.54 -28.22
C ASP A 137 6.50 -1.87 -26.84
N ASP A 138 7.35 -2.42 -25.96
CA ASP A 138 7.55 -1.85 -24.63
C ASP A 138 8.36 -0.55 -24.72
N ILE A 139 9.33 -0.49 -25.64
CA ILE A 139 10.13 0.72 -25.91
C ILE A 139 9.27 1.79 -26.57
N GLU A 140 8.47 1.44 -27.58
CA GLU A 140 7.60 2.39 -28.29
C GLU A 140 6.58 3.02 -27.34
N ARG A 141 5.97 2.23 -26.45
CA ARG A 141 5.04 2.75 -25.43
C ARG A 141 5.69 3.69 -24.41
N ALA A 142 7.01 3.61 -24.21
CA ALA A 142 7.73 4.50 -23.33
C ALA A 142 7.98 5.89 -23.95
N ASP A 143 7.63 6.07 -25.24
CA ASP A 143 7.73 7.33 -25.99
C ASP A 143 9.14 7.95 -25.86
N PRO A 144 10.18 7.24 -26.38
CA PRO A 144 11.58 7.56 -26.11
C PRO A 144 11.99 8.96 -26.58
N ASP A 145 11.30 9.50 -27.59
CA ASP A 145 11.55 10.85 -28.14
C ASP A 145 11.23 11.97 -27.14
N ARG A 146 10.46 11.67 -26.08
CA ARG A 146 10.11 12.62 -25.01
C ARG A 146 10.96 12.44 -23.75
N LEU A 147 11.86 11.46 -23.73
CA LEU A 147 12.70 11.17 -22.57
C LEU A 147 13.94 12.07 -22.55
N THR A 148 14.33 12.49 -21.36
CA THR A 148 15.65 13.10 -21.15
C THR A 148 16.76 12.04 -21.32
N ALA A 149 18.01 12.46 -21.53
CA ALA A 149 19.12 11.51 -21.67
C ALA A 149 19.28 10.54 -20.45
N PRO A 150 19.13 10.98 -19.18
CA PRO A 150 19.08 10.08 -18.04
C PRO A 150 17.91 9.08 -18.10
N GLN A 151 16.71 9.55 -18.43
CA GLN A 151 15.51 8.72 -18.54
C GLN A 151 15.63 7.68 -19.66
N PHE A 152 16.19 8.04 -20.82
CA PHE A 152 16.46 7.11 -21.91
C PHE A 152 17.48 6.03 -21.49
N THR A 153 18.55 6.43 -20.78
CA THR A 153 19.52 5.49 -20.23
C THR A 153 18.87 4.52 -19.23
N ASN A 154 17.98 5.03 -18.38
CA ASN A 154 17.21 4.25 -17.43
C ASN A 154 16.26 3.26 -18.11
N LEU A 155 15.54 3.68 -19.15
CA LEU A 155 14.65 2.81 -19.93
C LEU A 155 15.41 1.59 -20.47
N HIS A 156 16.56 1.82 -21.13
CA HIS A 156 17.35 0.72 -21.70
C HIS A 156 17.95 -0.19 -20.63
N ARG A 157 18.44 0.39 -19.53
CA ARG A 157 19.14 -0.37 -18.49
C ARG A 157 18.19 -1.13 -17.56
N TRP A 158 17.14 -0.46 -17.08
CA TRP A 158 16.27 -0.91 -16.01
C TRP A 158 14.84 -1.22 -16.46
N GLY A 159 14.49 -0.90 -17.71
CA GLY A 159 13.16 -1.16 -18.25
C GLY A 159 12.12 -0.07 -17.93
N ASP A 160 12.51 1.00 -17.25
CA ASP A 160 11.63 2.11 -16.86
C ASP A 160 12.45 3.41 -16.82
N PRO A 161 11.99 4.52 -17.43
CA PRO A 161 12.69 5.80 -17.39
C PRO A 161 12.71 6.49 -16.01
N HIS A 162 11.70 6.25 -15.15
CA HIS A 162 11.48 6.99 -13.91
C HIS A 162 12.08 6.29 -12.67
N VAL A 163 13.26 5.71 -12.83
CA VAL A 163 13.99 4.99 -11.77
C VAL A 163 15.29 5.69 -11.39
N MET A 164 15.98 5.17 -10.36
CA MET A 164 17.22 5.76 -9.85
C MET A 164 17.01 7.25 -9.54
N ASP A 165 17.84 8.15 -10.05
CA ASP A 165 17.74 9.60 -9.81
C ASP A 165 16.41 10.22 -10.26
N GLU A 166 15.70 9.59 -11.19
CA GLU A 166 14.37 10.00 -11.68
C GLU A 166 13.23 9.47 -10.78
N TYR A 167 13.51 8.57 -9.85
CA TYR A 167 12.50 7.94 -9.00
C TYR A 167 11.84 8.94 -8.05
N ARG A 168 10.51 8.95 -8.03
CA ARG A 168 9.69 9.73 -7.10
C ARG A 168 8.60 8.84 -6.52
N PHE A 169 8.56 8.72 -5.20
CA PHE A 169 7.47 7.99 -4.53
C PHE A 169 6.16 8.75 -4.68
N HIS A 170 5.15 8.07 -5.21
CA HIS A 170 3.79 8.57 -5.30
C HIS A 170 2.81 7.40 -5.45
N MET A 171 1.56 7.62 -5.06
CA MET A 171 0.47 6.63 -5.15
C MET A 171 -0.69 7.23 -5.94
N PRO A 172 -0.82 6.95 -7.25
CA PRO A 172 -1.86 7.54 -8.09
C PRO A 172 -3.27 7.16 -7.62
N LEU A 173 -4.14 8.16 -7.50
CA LEU A 173 -5.57 7.97 -7.21
C LEU A 173 -6.46 8.27 -8.41
N THR A 174 -5.91 8.92 -9.43
CA THR A 174 -6.58 9.23 -10.69
C THR A 174 -5.66 8.97 -11.88
N GLY A 175 -6.23 8.79 -13.07
CA GLY A 175 -5.54 8.89 -14.34
C GLY A 175 -5.41 10.36 -14.77
N PRO A 176 -5.07 10.63 -16.03
CA PRO A 176 -4.91 11.98 -16.54
C PRO A 176 -6.14 12.88 -16.31
N LEU A 177 -5.91 14.08 -15.76
CA LEU A 177 -6.91 15.10 -15.47
C LEU A 177 -6.52 16.40 -16.16
N ASN A 178 -7.49 17.05 -16.81
CA ASN A 178 -7.31 18.44 -17.21
C ASN A 178 -7.34 19.38 -15.98
N VAL A 179 -6.95 20.64 -16.18
CA VAL A 179 -6.79 21.60 -15.09
C VAL A 179 -8.08 21.80 -14.29
N ASP A 180 -9.20 22.02 -14.98
CA ASP A 180 -10.49 22.33 -14.36
C ASP A 180 -11.08 21.13 -13.61
N VAL A 181 -11.01 19.95 -14.23
CA VAL A 181 -11.44 18.69 -13.60
C VAL A 181 -10.62 18.42 -12.35
N GLY A 182 -9.31 18.57 -12.41
CA GLY A 182 -8.50 18.24 -11.23
C GLY A 182 -8.76 19.18 -10.05
N ARG A 183 -9.12 20.46 -10.27
CA ARG A 183 -9.60 21.33 -9.17
C ARG A 183 -10.89 20.78 -8.53
N ARG A 184 -11.80 20.24 -9.34
CA ARG A 184 -13.07 19.65 -8.87
C ARG A 184 -12.87 18.32 -8.14
N VAL A 185 -11.91 17.50 -8.58
CA VAL A 185 -11.62 16.17 -8.00
C VAL A 185 -10.72 16.26 -6.77
N GLU A 186 -9.89 17.30 -6.67
CA GLU A 186 -8.95 17.48 -5.55
C GLU A 186 -9.66 17.66 -4.21
N ALA A 187 -10.70 18.50 -4.12
CA ALA A 187 -11.41 18.71 -2.85
C ALA A 187 -12.05 17.42 -2.30
N PRO A 188 -12.77 16.61 -3.10
CA PRO A 188 -13.19 15.26 -2.71
C PRO A 188 -12.06 14.34 -2.25
N LEU A 189 -10.93 14.32 -2.98
CA LEU A 189 -9.77 13.50 -2.62
C LEU A 189 -9.21 13.93 -1.27
N ARG A 190 -9.01 15.23 -1.04
CA ARG A 190 -8.54 15.77 0.24
C ARG A 190 -9.48 15.38 1.37
N GLY A 191 -10.78 15.59 1.20
CA GLY A 191 -11.79 15.21 2.20
C GLY A 191 -11.80 13.73 2.56
N LEU A 192 -11.50 12.84 1.60
CA LEU A 192 -11.44 11.39 1.83
C LEU A 192 -10.11 10.94 2.45
N PHE A 193 -8.98 11.51 1.99
CA PHE A 193 -7.66 10.99 2.31
C PHE A 193 -6.95 11.75 3.43
N GLU A 194 -7.00 13.09 3.50
CA GLU A 194 -6.25 13.87 4.50
C GLU A 194 -6.51 13.45 5.96
N PRO A 195 -7.73 13.07 6.38
CA PRO A 195 -7.97 12.55 7.73
C PRO A 195 -7.19 11.29 8.07
N LEU A 196 -6.71 10.55 7.06
CA LEU A 196 -5.91 9.33 7.20
C LEU A 196 -4.39 9.57 7.10
N LEU A 197 -3.96 10.77 6.71
CA LEU A 197 -2.55 11.11 6.50
C LEU A 197 -1.91 11.82 7.71
N THR A 198 -2.55 11.76 8.88
CA THR A 198 -2.05 12.42 10.11
C THR A 198 -0.88 11.68 10.74
N GLU A 199 -0.75 10.38 10.48
CA GLU A 199 0.30 9.52 11.01
C GLU A 199 1.33 9.19 9.92
N PRO A 200 2.61 8.98 10.30
CA PRO A 200 3.64 8.55 9.36
C PRO A 200 3.28 7.25 8.63
N LEU A 201 3.52 7.21 7.32
CA LEU A 201 3.33 6.00 6.53
C LEU A 201 4.48 5.01 6.81
N LEU A 202 4.16 3.87 7.40
CA LEU A 202 5.12 2.79 7.61
C LEU A 202 5.43 2.04 6.31
N ILE A 203 6.68 2.07 5.90
CA ILE A 203 7.24 1.22 4.85
C ILE A 203 7.76 -0.06 5.51
N GLY A 204 6.81 -0.96 5.78
CA GLY A 204 7.08 -2.22 6.49
C GLY A 204 7.16 -3.46 5.59
N SER A 205 6.83 -3.35 4.31
CA SER A 205 6.85 -4.46 3.35
C SER A 205 6.91 -3.98 1.92
N LEU A 206 7.42 -4.83 1.03
CA LEU A 206 7.20 -4.74 -0.42
C LEU A 206 6.17 -5.77 -0.85
N ALA A 207 5.48 -5.49 -1.95
CA ALA A 207 4.49 -6.39 -2.53
C ALA A 207 4.91 -6.78 -3.95
N LEU A 208 4.77 -8.07 -4.24
CA LEU A 208 4.76 -8.56 -5.61
C LEU A 208 3.34 -8.44 -6.15
N PHE A 209 3.20 -7.76 -7.28
CA PHE A 209 1.95 -7.66 -8.02
C PHE A 209 2.01 -8.61 -9.22
N ILE A 210 0.86 -9.14 -9.60
CA ILE A 210 0.72 -10.03 -10.75
C ILE A 210 -0.37 -9.53 -11.70
N GLU A 211 -0.07 -9.62 -12.98
CA GLU A 211 -1.01 -9.47 -14.10
C GLU A 211 -1.02 -10.79 -14.87
N HIS A 212 -2.12 -11.54 -14.78
CA HIS A 212 -2.23 -12.86 -15.40
C HIS A 212 -2.15 -12.78 -16.93
N GLU A 213 -2.89 -11.83 -17.51
CA GLU A 213 -2.99 -11.61 -18.95
C GLU A 213 -2.70 -10.15 -19.31
N PRO A 214 -2.09 -9.85 -20.48
CA PRO A 214 -1.84 -8.48 -20.90
C PRO A 214 -3.12 -7.63 -20.87
N GLY A 215 -3.09 -6.53 -20.12
CA GLY A 215 -4.21 -5.61 -19.94
C GLY A 215 -5.11 -5.93 -18.75
N ALA A 216 -5.01 -7.12 -18.15
CA ALA A 216 -5.83 -7.50 -17.00
C ALA A 216 -5.53 -6.63 -15.76
N PRO A 217 -6.48 -6.48 -14.83
CA PRO A 217 -6.23 -5.81 -13.57
C PRO A 217 -5.11 -6.49 -12.79
N MET A 218 -4.15 -5.69 -12.31
CA MET A 218 -3.13 -6.19 -11.40
C MET A 218 -3.72 -6.39 -10.01
N ARG A 219 -3.18 -7.39 -9.31
CA ARG A 219 -3.49 -7.69 -7.91
C ARG A 219 -2.23 -8.01 -7.13
N VAL A 220 -2.29 -7.85 -5.82
CA VAL A 220 -1.24 -8.33 -4.92
C VAL A 220 -1.17 -9.85 -5.02
N HIS A 221 0.00 -10.35 -5.40
CA HIS A 221 0.33 -11.76 -5.36
C HIS A 221 0.79 -12.16 -3.96
N SER A 222 1.76 -11.41 -3.41
CA SER A 222 2.35 -11.67 -2.10
C SER A 222 2.90 -10.40 -1.47
N GLN A 223 2.93 -10.35 -0.14
CA GLN A 223 3.64 -9.34 0.63
C GLN A 223 4.89 -9.91 1.28
N HIS A 224 5.95 -9.11 1.30
CA HIS A 224 7.27 -9.45 1.79
C HIS A 224 7.69 -8.41 2.83
N PRO A 225 7.57 -8.71 4.13
CA PRO A 225 7.96 -7.80 5.21
C PRO A 225 9.43 -7.40 5.13
N LEU A 226 9.72 -6.13 5.40
CA LEU A 226 11.08 -5.66 5.57
C LEU A 226 11.62 -6.08 6.94
N GLY A 227 12.89 -6.47 6.96
CA GLY A 227 13.61 -6.89 8.15
C GLY A 227 13.35 -8.34 8.54
N LYS A 228 14.04 -8.77 9.59
CA LYS A 228 13.85 -10.11 10.14
C LYS A 228 12.43 -10.20 10.68
N ILE A 229 11.67 -11.19 10.21
CA ILE A 229 10.39 -11.58 10.81
C ILE A 229 10.68 -12.02 12.24
N SER A 230 10.63 -11.06 13.15
CA SER A 230 10.70 -11.32 14.57
C SER A 230 9.33 -11.85 14.93
N ALA A 231 9.24 -13.07 15.45
CA ALA A 231 7.99 -13.59 15.96
C ALA A 231 7.43 -12.57 16.97
N ARG A 232 6.33 -11.92 16.56
CA ARG A 232 5.56 -10.84 17.20
C ARG A 232 5.76 -10.69 18.73
N PRO A 233 5.87 -9.47 19.28
CA PRO A 233 5.28 -9.19 20.57
C PRO A 233 3.77 -9.09 20.41
N ARG A 234 3.07 -9.87 21.23
CA ARG A 234 1.62 -9.92 21.41
C ARG A 234 1.06 -8.50 21.64
N ALA A 235 -0.09 -8.19 21.04
CA ALA A 235 -0.89 -7.03 21.40
C ALA A 235 -1.09 -6.98 22.93
N LYS A 236 -0.96 -5.80 23.53
CA LYS A 236 -1.27 -5.58 24.94
C LYS A 236 -2.75 -5.90 25.17
N ALA A 237 -3.00 -7.10 25.68
CA ALA A 237 -4.26 -7.45 26.32
C ALA A 237 -4.46 -6.52 27.51
N GLY A 238 -5.67 -5.97 27.64
CA GLY A 238 -6.07 -5.13 28.75
C GLY A 238 -5.79 -5.82 30.09
N LEU A 239 -5.14 -5.09 30.99
CA LEU A 239 -5.02 -5.48 32.39
C LEU A 239 -6.26 -4.96 33.12
N SER A 240 -7.25 -5.84 33.28
CA SER A 240 -8.22 -5.81 34.37
C SER A 240 -7.89 -6.94 35.34
N VAL A 241 -7.17 -6.65 36.43
CA VAL A 241 -7.08 -7.48 37.66
C VAL A 241 -6.73 -6.46 38.76
N GLY A 242 -7.57 -6.17 39.75
CA GLY A 242 -8.08 -7.13 40.73
C GLY A 242 -7.09 -7.17 41.91
N GLN A 243 -7.25 -6.26 42.88
CA GLN A 243 -6.32 -6.13 44.00
C GLN A 243 -7.04 -6.31 45.35
N ARG A 244 -6.81 -7.46 45.98
CA ARG A 244 -6.82 -7.77 47.43
C ARG A 244 -5.86 -8.96 47.60
N PRO A 245 -5.20 -9.20 48.76
CA PRO A 245 -5.65 -9.01 50.15
C PRO A 245 -4.58 -8.27 51.02
N GLY A 246 -4.68 -7.96 52.31
CA GLY A 246 -5.61 -8.19 53.42
C GLY A 246 -4.81 -7.98 54.72
N THR A 247 -5.44 -7.60 55.85
CA THR A 247 -4.98 -7.94 57.22
C THR A 247 -6.05 -7.61 58.27
N ASP A 248 -6.18 -8.53 59.24
CA ASP A 248 -6.95 -8.51 60.49
C ASP A 248 -6.82 -7.23 61.32
N THR A 249 -7.86 -6.81 62.06
CA THR A 249 -7.97 -7.06 63.53
C THR A 249 -9.32 -6.61 64.15
N LEU A 250 -9.82 -7.47 65.07
CA LEU A 250 -10.56 -7.21 66.33
C LEU A 250 -12.06 -6.77 66.37
N ALA A 251 -12.85 -7.66 67.00
CA ALA A 251 -13.73 -7.43 68.17
C ALA A 251 -15.26 -7.61 68.03
N THR A 252 -15.72 -8.79 68.49
CA THR A 252 -16.83 -9.06 69.46
C THR A 252 -18.33 -8.97 69.02
N PRO A 253 -19.21 -9.90 69.46
CA PRO A 253 -20.56 -10.20 68.90
C PRO A 253 -21.70 -9.63 69.81
N PRO A 254 -22.98 -10.09 69.83
CA PRO A 254 -23.76 -11.06 69.03
C PRO A 254 -25.08 -10.46 68.48
N VAL A 255 -25.98 -11.18 67.80
CA VAL A 255 -27.16 -11.86 68.36
C VAL A 255 -27.84 -12.67 67.24
N ALA A 256 -28.24 -13.89 67.58
CA ALA A 256 -29.05 -14.80 66.76
C ALA A 256 -30.54 -14.48 66.85
N VAL A 257 -31.28 -14.54 65.74
CA VAL A 257 -32.73 -14.79 65.71
C VAL A 257 -33.13 -15.55 64.43
N THR A 258 -33.45 -16.83 64.62
CA THR A 258 -34.48 -17.69 63.97
C THR A 258 -35.04 -17.29 62.60
N ALA A 259 -34.83 -18.10 61.56
CA ALA A 259 -35.62 -19.29 61.19
C ALA A 259 -37.03 -18.98 60.64
N SER A 260 -37.27 -19.35 59.37
CA SER A 260 -38.39 -20.19 58.88
C SER A 260 -38.93 -19.73 57.52
N LEU A 261 -38.59 -20.50 56.49
CA LEU A 261 -39.49 -20.87 55.38
C LEU A 261 -40.63 -21.75 55.96
N PRO A 262 -41.81 -21.98 55.32
CA PRO A 262 -42.03 -22.15 53.87
C PRO A 262 -43.29 -21.43 53.35
N GLY A 263 -43.52 -21.34 52.05
CA GLY A 263 -44.19 -22.40 51.29
C GLY A 263 -45.04 -21.79 50.18
N ARG A 264 -44.90 -22.36 48.98
CA ARG A 264 -45.80 -22.22 47.82
C ARG A 264 -47.10 -23.01 48.07
N PRO A 265 -48.21 -22.69 47.38
CA PRO A 265 -48.38 -23.03 45.95
C PRO A 265 -48.26 -21.83 45.02
#